data_AF-A0A6A6SW08-F1
#
_entry.id   AF-A0A6A6SW08-F1
#
_cell.length_a   1.000
_cell.length_b   1.000
_cell.length_c   1.000
_cell.angle_alpha   90.00
_cell.angle_beta   90.00
_cell.angle_gamma   90.00
#
_symmetry.space_group_name_H-M   'P 1'
#
loop_
_entity.id
_entity.type
_entity.pdbx_description
1 polymer ?
#
loop_
_entity_poly.entity_id
_entity_poly.type
_entity_poly.pdbx_seq_one_letter_code
_entity_poly.pdbx_strand_id
1 'polypeptide(L)'
;MYKVSSLQVSSHRSELSETRLQYLKPYHGARLVEPLLGEVNPSRWTNVISDKQLYRRLLEAYILFQYSSCPVFQKELFLQDMVHGRTTFCSPLLVNTVLACATQACADIPDRTKFWLPRSLQYQFLAEAKRLLELESGTSARLTTLQAITLLNFTLNMNGMDEQ
;
A
#
# COMPACT_ATOMS: atom_id res chain seq x y z
N MET A 1 -22.26 -62.15 3.11
CA MET A 1 -22.58 -61.70 4.49
C MET A 1 -21.39 -60.89 5.01
N TYR A 2 -21.23 -59.64 4.57
CA TYR A 2 -20.53 -58.55 5.28
C TYR A 2 -21.00 -57.24 4.64
N LYS A 3 -21.53 -56.35 5.48
CA LYS A 3 -22.05 -55.02 5.14
C LYS A 3 -20.94 -54.04 5.54
N VAL A 4 -20.46 -53.18 4.63
CA VAL A 4 -19.60 -52.05 4.99
C VAL A 4 -20.21 -50.75 4.49
N SER A 5 -20.26 -49.83 5.45
CA SER A 5 -21.00 -48.59 5.55
C SER A 5 -20.85 -47.59 4.41
N SER A 6 -21.96 -46.94 4.15
CA SER A 6 -22.16 -45.72 3.38
C SER A 6 -21.49 -44.50 4.03
N LEU A 7 -20.84 -43.69 3.17
CA LEU A 7 -20.74 -42.22 3.20
C LEU A 7 -19.75 -41.55 4.18
N GLN A 8 -18.50 -41.36 3.71
CA GLN A 8 -17.61 -40.25 4.12
C GLN A 8 -17.75 -39.03 3.17
N VAL A 9 -18.98 -38.60 2.86
CA VAL A 9 -19.23 -37.52 1.86
C VAL A 9 -19.49 -36.14 2.51
N SER A 10 -19.34 -35.98 3.83
CA SER A 10 -19.73 -34.74 4.52
C SER A 10 -18.62 -33.69 4.70
N SER A 11 -17.33 -34.04 4.60
CA SER A 11 -16.23 -33.10 4.90
C SER A 11 -15.87 -32.18 3.72
N HIS A 12 -15.75 -32.68 2.49
CA HIS A 12 -15.30 -31.87 1.33
C HIS A 12 -16.35 -30.88 0.78
N ARG A 13 -17.63 -31.02 1.15
CA ARG A 13 -18.69 -30.12 0.66
C ARG A 13 -18.72 -28.78 1.43
N SER A 14 -18.17 -28.75 2.65
CA SER A 14 -18.12 -27.56 3.51
C SER A 14 -17.03 -26.58 3.06
N GLU A 15 -15.82 -27.08 2.80
CA GLU A 15 -14.67 -26.25 2.36
C GLU A 15 -14.92 -25.57 1.01
N LEU A 16 -15.52 -26.27 0.05
CA LEU A 16 -15.92 -25.71 -1.24
C LEU A 16 -16.95 -24.58 -1.11
N SER A 17 -17.78 -24.59 -0.05
CA SER A 17 -18.77 -23.54 0.19
C SER A 17 -18.15 -22.27 0.77
N GLU A 18 -17.22 -22.38 1.72
CA GLU A 18 -16.47 -21.25 2.28
C GLU A 18 -15.53 -20.62 1.24
N THR A 19 -14.85 -21.46 0.48
CA THR A 19 -13.98 -21.02 -0.63
C THR A 19 -14.78 -20.27 -1.69
N ARG A 20 -16.05 -20.62 -1.93
CA ARG A 20 -16.90 -19.91 -2.89
C ARG A 20 -17.43 -18.58 -2.32
N LEU A 21 -17.69 -18.51 -1.02
CA LEU A 21 -18.12 -17.29 -0.33
C LEU A 21 -17.04 -16.19 -0.31
N GLN A 22 -15.75 -16.56 -0.27
CA GLN A 22 -14.66 -15.56 -0.28
C GLN A 22 -14.62 -14.75 -1.60
N TYR A 23 -15.01 -15.35 -2.73
CA TYR A 23 -15.10 -14.67 -4.02
C TYR A 23 -16.42 -13.90 -4.21
N LEU A 24 -17.39 -14.07 -3.31
CA LEU A 24 -18.66 -13.34 -3.32
C LEU A 24 -18.60 -12.04 -2.50
N LYS A 25 -17.55 -11.84 -1.69
CA LYS A 25 -17.34 -10.58 -0.99
C LYS A 25 -16.82 -9.52 -1.98
N PRO A 26 -17.50 -8.36 -2.11
CA PRO A 26 -16.99 -7.27 -2.92
C PRO A 26 -15.62 -6.85 -2.42
N TYR A 27 -14.69 -6.58 -3.35
CA TYR A 27 -13.31 -6.16 -3.03
C TYR A 27 -13.26 -4.94 -2.11
N HIS A 28 -14.25 -4.05 -2.24
CA HIS A 28 -14.42 -2.84 -1.43
C HIS A 28 -14.70 -3.12 0.06
N GLY A 29 -15.11 -4.34 0.40
CA GLY A 29 -15.32 -4.80 1.79
C GLY A 29 -14.13 -5.61 2.35
N ALA A 30 -13.05 -5.77 1.60
CA ALA A 30 -11.85 -6.44 2.09
C ALA A 30 -11.14 -5.58 3.14
N ARG A 31 -10.64 -6.23 4.20
CA ARG A 31 -9.85 -5.59 5.25
C ARG A 31 -8.49 -6.27 5.33
N LEU A 32 -7.43 -5.48 5.23
CA LEU A 32 -6.08 -5.98 5.43
C LEU A 32 -5.83 -6.22 6.92
N VAL A 33 -5.32 -7.40 7.25
CA VAL A 33 -4.82 -7.72 8.60
C VAL A 33 -3.31 -7.84 8.51
N GLU A 34 -2.62 -6.73 8.75
CA GLU A 34 -1.15 -6.66 8.76
C GLU A 34 -0.68 -6.14 10.14
N PRO A 35 -0.12 -7.02 11.00
CA PRO A 35 0.31 -6.65 12.36
C PRO A 35 1.38 -5.56 12.36
N LEU A 36 2.35 -5.64 11.43
CA LEU A 36 3.49 -4.72 11.37
C LEU A 36 3.06 -3.25 11.22
N LEU A 37 1.93 -2.98 10.57
CA LEU A 37 1.39 -1.62 10.43
C LEU A 37 1.03 -0.98 11.77
N GLY A 38 0.81 -1.77 12.83
CA GLY A 38 0.54 -1.25 14.18
C GLY A 38 1.79 -0.76 14.90
N GLU A 39 2.96 -1.22 14.48
CA GLU A 39 4.26 -0.94 15.10
C GLU A 39 4.99 0.22 14.43
N VAL A 40 4.56 0.65 13.24
CA VAL A 40 5.21 1.71 12.49
C VAL A 40 5.08 3.06 13.20
N ASN A 41 6.18 3.80 13.22
CA ASN A 41 6.22 5.20 13.64
C ASN A 41 6.29 6.14 12.41
N PRO A 42 5.19 6.83 12.04
CA PRO A 42 5.12 7.69 10.85
C PRO A 42 6.21 8.77 10.80
N SER A 43 6.49 9.40 11.94
CA SER A 43 7.40 10.55 12.03
C SER A 43 8.86 10.22 11.73
N ARG A 44 9.20 8.92 11.62
CA ARG A 44 10.53 8.49 11.16
C ARG A 44 10.69 8.58 9.64
N TRP A 45 9.60 8.53 8.90
CA TRP A 45 9.61 8.31 7.45
C TRP A 45 9.08 9.49 6.65
N THR A 46 8.24 10.33 7.25
CA THR A 46 7.68 11.51 6.59
C THR A 46 7.42 12.62 7.60
N ASN A 47 7.55 13.86 7.13
CA ASN A 47 7.17 15.07 7.87
C ASN A 47 5.79 15.61 7.46
N VAL A 48 5.11 14.96 6.50
CA VAL A 48 3.82 15.44 5.95
C VAL A 48 2.67 15.15 6.93
N ILE A 49 2.68 13.99 7.59
CA ILE A 49 1.67 13.61 8.59
C ILE A 49 2.31 13.03 9.85
N SER A 50 1.67 13.29 10.99
CA SER A 50 1.98 12.70 12.29
C SER A 50 0.85 11.81 12.84
N ASP A 51 -0.33 11.82 12.20
CA ASP A 51 -1.46 10.97 12.57
C ASP A 51 -1.18 9.51 12.20
N LYS A 52 -0.94 8.69 13.23
CA LYS A 52 -0.68 7.25 13.12
C LYS A 52 -1.83 6.48 12.50
N GLN A 53 -3.08 6.86 12.78
CA GLN A 53 -4.25 6.17 12.26
C GLN A 53 -4.44 6.46 10.78
N LEU A 54 -4.28 7.73 10.38
CA LEU A 54 -4.31 8.10 8.96
C LEU A 54 -3.17 7.41 8.19
N TYR A 55 -1.96 7.43 8.73
CA TYR A 55 -0.80 6.76 8.13
C TYR A 55 -1.05 5.27 7.91
N ARG A 56 -1.61 4.59 8.92
CA ARG A 56 -1.99 3.19 8.84
C ARG A 56 -3.03 2.95 7.75
N ARG A 57 -4.11 3.75 7.71
CA ARG A 57 -5.18 3.62 6.69
C ARG A 57 -4.67 3.82 5.27
N LEU A 58 -3.72 4.74 5.07
CA LEU A 58 -3.07 4.93 3.77
C LEU A 58 -2.26 3.68 3.37
N LEU A 59 -1.44 3.13 4.26
CA LEU A 59 -0.68 1.91 3.95
C LEU A 59 -1.60 0.71 3.69
N GLU A 60 -2.68 0.55 4.46
CA GLU A 60 -3.70 -0.47 4.22
C GLU A 60 -4.33 -0.30 2.83
N ALA A 61 -4.72 0.91 2.46
CA ALA A 61 -5.28 1.20 1.13
C ALA A 61 -4.27 0.93 0.00
N TYR A 62 -3.00 1.32 0.17
CA TYR A 62 -1.96 1.02 -0.82
C TYR A 62 -1.81 -0.48 -1.06
N ILE A 63 -1.67 -1.26 0.02
CA ILE A 63 -1.47 -2.71 -0.06
C ILE A 63 -2.70 -3.39 -0.68
N LEU A 64 -3.91 -2.93 -0.33
CA LEU A 64 -5.14 -3.51 -0.87
C LEU A 64 -5.36 -3.15 -2.35
N PHE A 65 -5.15 -1.92 -2.78
CA PHE A 65 -5.61 -1.50 -4.12
C PHE A 65 -4.47 -1.36 -5.14
N GLN A 66 -3.33 -0.85 -4.72
CA GLN A 66 -2.25 -0.47 -5.63
C GLN A 66 -1.18 -1.55 -5.74
N TYR A 67 -0.77 -2.12 -4.61
CA TYR A 67 0.23 -3.19 -4.57
C TYR A 67 -0.21 -4.45 -5.32
N SER A 68 -1.51 -4.79 -5.26
CA SER A 68 -2.09 -5.90 -6.03
C SER A 68 -1.96 -5.71 -7.54
N SER A 69 -1.95 -4.46 -8.00
CA SER A 69 -1.89 -4.10 -9.41
C SER A 69 -0.45 -3.93 -9.90
N CYS A 70 0.44 -3.39 -9.04
CA CYS A 70 1.83 -3.12 -9.38
C CYS A 70 2.76 -3.26 -8.14
N PRO A 71 3.32 -4.46 -7.88
CA PRO A 71 4.24 -4.68 -6.77
C PRO A 71 5.66 -4.25 -7.15
N VAL A 72 5.99 -2.97 -6.93
CA VAL A 72 7.30 -2.38 -7.26
C VAL A 72 8.41 -2.80 -6.27
N PHE A 73 8.04 -3.25 -5.08
CA PHE A 73 8.95 -3.71 -4.02
C PHE A 73 8.36 -4.92 -3.29
N GLN A 74 9.16 -5.59 -2.47
CA GLN A 74 8.66 -6.70 -1.65
C GLN A 74 8.03 -6.17 -0.36
N LYS A 75 6.71 -6.37 -0.19
CA LYS A 75 5.93 -5.88 0.96
C LYS A 75 6.56 -6.26 2.31
N GLU A 76 6.93 -7.52 2.49
CA GLU A 76 7.43 -8.03 3.77
C GLU A 76 8.74 -7.34 4.19
N LEU A 77 9.69 -7.21 3.27
CA LEU A 77 10.97 -6.55 3.55
C LEU A 77 10.78 -5.05 3.80
N PHE A 78 9.92 -4.40 3.02
CA PHE A 78 9.58 -2.99 3.20
C PHE A 78 9.00 -2.74 4.59
N LEU A 79 8.00 -3.51 5.02
CA LEU A 79 7.36 -3.35 6.33
C LEU A 79 8.30 -3.68 7.49
N GLN A 80 9.13 -4.71 7.35
CA GLN A 80 10.14 -5.03 8.36
C GLN A 80 11.13 -3.87 8.53
N ASP A 81 11.67 -3.35 7.45
CA ASP A 81 12.59 -2.22 7.50
C ASP A 81 11.92 -0.94 8.01
N MET A 82 10.65 -0.72 7.65
CA MET A 82 9.83 0.38 8.14
C MET A 82 9.67 0.36 9.67
N VAL A 83 9.40 -0.81 10.27
CA VAL A 83 9.27 -0.97 11.73
C VAL A 83 10.63 -0.81 12.42
N HIS A 84 11.68 -1.42 11.88
CA HIS A 84 13.01 -1.42 12.50
C HIS A 84 13.80 -0.11 12.24
N GLY A 85 13.32 0.78 11.37
CA GLY A 85 14.04 2.00 11.01
C GLY A 85 15.25 1.76 10.11
N ARG A 86 15.29 0.65 9.38
CA ARG A 86 16.39 0.31 8.47
C ARG A 86 16.11 0.83 7.07
N THR A 87 17.15 1.23 6.35
CA THR A 87 16.99 1.90 5.05
C THR A 87 17.37 1.04 3.84
N THR A 88 17.41 -0.29 3.99
CA THR A 88 17.84 -1.20 2.92
C THR A 88 16.72 -1.44 1.91
N PHE A 89 15.51 -1.67 2.39
CA PHE A 89 14.29 -1.90 1.59
C PHE A 89 13.20 -0.85 1.84
N CYS A 90 13.42 0.06 2.79
CA CYS A 90 12.54 1.19 3.07
C CYS A 90 13.35 2.49 3.00
N SER A 91 12.78 3.58 2.53
CA SER A 91 13.45 4.89 2.60
C SER A 91 12.39 5.98 2.73
N PRO A 92 12.70 7.16 3.30
CA PRO A 92 11.76 8.27 3.32
C PRO A 92 11.21 8.59 1.92
N LEU A 93 12.07 8.54 0.89
CA LEU A 93 11.65 8.76 -0.50
C LEU A 93 10.60 7.73 -0.93
N LEU A 94 10.88 6.43 -0.77
CA LEU A 94 9.95 5.37 -1.13
C LEU A 94 8.64 5.46 -0.35
N VAL A 95 8.70 5.76 0.95
CA VAL A 95 7.51 5.91 1.80
C VAL A 95 6.63 7.07 1.33
N ASN A 96 7.20 8.25 1.07
CA ASN A 96 6.40 9.39 0.61
C ASN A 96 5.73 9.09 -0.74
N THR A 97 6.42 8.40 -1.66
CA THR A 97 5.81 7.97 -2.93
C THR A 97 4.69 6.95 -2.72
N VAL A 98 4.88 5.96 -1.83
CA VAL A 98 3.84 4.98 -1.47
C VAL A 98 2.59 5.68 -0.91
N LEU A 99 2.78 6.66 -0.01
CA LEU A 99 1.68 7.41 0.58
C LEU A 99 0.98 8.32 -0.44
N ALA A 100 1.72 8.93 -1.39
CA ALA A 100 1.12 9.68 -2.49
C ALA A 100 0.25 8.79 -3.41
N CYS A 101 0.66 7.55 -3.65
CA CYS A 101 -0.14 6.59 -4.40
C CYS A 101 -1.39 6.15 -3.59
N ALA A 102 -1.20 5.96 -2.28
CA ALA A 102 -2.26 5.54 -1.36
C ALA A 102 -3.44 6.52 -1.25
N THR A 103 -3.19 7.82 -1.33
CA THR A 103 -4.23 8.85 -1.15
C THR A 103 -5.37 8.74 -2.14
N GLN A 104 -5.12 8.24 -3.36
CA GLN A 104 -6.15 8.01 -4.37
C GLN A 104 -7.09 6.85 -4.01
N ALA A 105 -6.53 5.82 -3.36
CA ALA A 105 -7.24 4.59 -3.01
C ALA A 105 -7.92 4.66 -1.63
N CYS A 106 -7.55 5.64 -0.80
CA CYS A 106 -8.09 5.79 0.54
C CYS A 106 -9.40 6.61 0.50
N ALA A 107 -10.52 5.95 0.81
CA ALA A 107 -11.85 6.56 0.78
C ALA A 107 -12.04 7.72 1.76
N ASP A 108 -11.27 7.72 2.86
CA ASP A 108 -11.35 8.73 3.92
C ASP A 108 -10.71 10.08 3.53
N ILE A 109 -10.00 10.15 2.40
CA ILE A 109 -9.36 11.39 1.96
C ILE A 109 -10.40 12.27 1.25
N PRO A 110 -10.74 13.44 1.83
CA PRO A 110 -11.63 14.38 1.16
C PRO A 110 -10.94 14.93 -0.09
N ASP A 111 -11.73 15.23 -1.13
CA ASP A 111 -11.23 15.85 -2.36
C ASP A 111 -10.05 15.09 -3.00
N ARG A 112 -10.00 13.75 -2.87
CA ARG A 112 -8.89 12.91 -3.37
C ARG A 112 -8.59 13.07 -4.87
N THR A 113 -9.56 13.53 -5.66
CA THR A 113 -9.39 13.83 -7.09
C THR A 113 -8.73 15.18 -7.35
N LYS A 114 -8.74 16.10 -6.37
CA LYS A 114 -8.14 17.45 -6.49
C LYS A 114 -6.66 17.44 -6.12
N PHE A 115 -5.89 16.51 -6.68
CA PHE A 115 -4.47 16.31 -6.38
C PHE A 115 -3.59 17.53 -6.75
N TRP A 116 -4.06 18.40 -7.64
CA TRP A 116 -3.38 19.63 -8.04
C TRP A 116 -3.42 20.73 -6.97
N LEU A 117 -4.30 20.60 -5.96
CA LEU A 117 -4.37 21.58 -4.88
C LEU A 117 -3.16 21.41 -3.95
N PRO A 118 -2.43 22.49 -3.62
CA PRO A 118 -1.25 22.41 -2.73
C PRO A 118 -1.56 21.87 -1.33
N ARG A 119 -2.81 22.06 -0.87
CA ARG A 119 -3.29 21.54 0.41
C ARG A 119 -3.73 20.09 0.37
N SER A 120 -3.87 19.48 -0.82
CA SER A 120 -4.21 18.07 -0.93
C SER A 120 -3.09 17.23 -0.34
N LEU A 121 -3.45 16.12 0.30
CA LEU A 121 -2.48 15.26 0.95
C LEU A 121 -1.54 14.60 -0.08
N GLN A 122 -2.07 14.26 -1.25
CA GLN A 122 -1.30 13.72 -2.36
C GLN A 122 -0.22 14.71 -2.84
N TYR A 123 -0.59 15.98 -3.03
CA TYR A 123 0.37 17.00 -3.46
C TYR A 123 1.52 17.13 -2.47
N GLN A 124 1.22 17.16 -1.16
CA GLN A 124 2.24 17.29 -0.12
C GLN A 124 3.22 16.11 -0.13
N PHE A 125 2.71 14.87 -0.26
CA PHE A 125 3.57 13.70 -0.39
C PHE A 125 4.41 13.69 -1.67
N LEU A 126 3.82 14.09 -2.80
CA LEU A 126 4.56 14.21 -4.07
C LEU A 126 5.64 15.30 -4.00
N ALA A 127 5.36 16.43 -3.35
CA ALA A 127 6.33 17.50 -3.15
C ALA A 127 7.50 17.03 -2.27
N GLU A 128 7.22 16.33 -1.16
CA GLU A 128 8.26 15.79 -0.30
C GLU A 128 9.07 14.68 -0.98
N ALA A 129 8.43 13.81 -1.76
CA ALA A 129 9.12 12.80 -2.56
C ALA A 129 10.07 13.44 -3.58
N LYS A 130 9.64 14.49 -4.30
CA LYS A 130 10.51 15.23 -5.23
C LYS A 130 11.70 15.86 -4.51
N ARG A 131 11.47 16.54 -3.39
CA ARG A 131 12.54 17.14 -2.57
C ARG A 131 13.57 16.10 -2.12
N LEU A 132 13.11 14.91 -1.71
CA LEU A 132 13.99 13.81 -1.30
C LEU A 132 14.75 13.20 -2.48
N LEU A 133 14.12 13.09 -3.65
CA LEU A 133 14.77 12.59 -4.87
C LEU A 133 15.90 13.53 -5.33
N GLU A 134 15.65 14.84 -5.30
CA GLU A 134 16.68 15.86 -5.58
C GLU A 134 17.86 15.75 -4.61
N LEU A 135 17.61 15.48 -3.32
CA LEU A 135 18.67 15.27 -2.34
C LEU A 135 19.52 14.01 -2.60
N GLU A 136 18.92 12.98 -3.18
CA GLU A 136 19.63 11.76 -3.58
C GLU A 136 20.35 11.90 -4.95
N SER A 137 20.05 12.96 -5.72
CA SER A 137 20.56 13.22 -7.07
C SER A 137 22.03 13.67 -7.03
N GLY A 138 22.93 12.71 -6.86
CA GLY A 138 24.36 12.94 -6.61
C GLY A 138 24.99 11.87 -5.70
N THR A 139 24.17 10.97 -5.16
CA THR A 139 24.61 9.82 -4.37
C THR A 139 24.60 8.53 -5.19
N SER A 140 25.21 7.47 -4.65
CA SER A 140 25.19 6.14 -5.28
C SER A 140 23.75 5.64 -5.43
N ALA A 141 23.46 5.00 -6.57
CA ALA A 141 22.13 4.45 -6.85
C ALA A 141 21.70 3.45 -5.76
N ARG A 142 20.53 3.70 -5.16
CA ARG A 142 19.90 2.78 -4.19
C ARG A 142 18.70 2.09 -4.83
N LEU A 143 18.47 0.84 -4.42
CA LEU A 143 17.28 0.07 -4.82
C LEU A 143 15.99 0.85 -4.53
N THR A 144 15.88 1.43 -3.33
CA THR A 144 14.71 2.20 -2.91
C THR A 144 14.46 3.44 -3.77
N THR A 145 15.52 4.07 -4.30
CA THR A 145 15.41 5.22 -5.20
C THR A 145 14.79 4.79 -6.53
N LEU A 146 15.27 3.68 -7.10
CA LEU A 146 14.70 3.13 -8.33
C LEU A 146 13.22 2.77 -8.15
N GLN A 147 12.90 2.06 -7.06
CA GLN A 147 11.53 1.69 -6.72
C GLN A 147 10.63 2.92 -6.53
N ALA A 148 11.13 3.95 -5.87
CA ALA A 148 10.40 5.20 -5.69
C ALA A 148 10.16 5.94 -7.01
N ILE A 149 11.15 6.02 -7.90
CA ILE A 149 10.98 6.64 -9.22
C ILE A 149 9.93 5.90 -10.05
N THR A 150 9.98 4.56 -10.07
CA THR A 150 8.98 3.74 -10.78
C THR A 150 7.58 4.01 -10.27
N LEU A 151 7.36 4.01 -8.95
CA LEU A 151 6.05 4.26 -8.36
C LEU A 151 5.61 5.73 -8.50
N LEU A 152 6.55 6.68 -8.51
CA LEU A 152 6.28 8.10 -8.72
C LEU A 152 5.77 8.33 -10.14
N ASN A 153 6.43 7.76 -11.14
CA ASN A 153 5.99 7.81 -12.54
C ASN A 153 4.60 7.20 -12.69
N PHE A 154 4.35 6.03 -12.07
CA PHE A 154 3.02 5.42 -12.05
C PHE A 154 1.96 6.37 -11.48
N THR A 155 2.24 6.97 -10.32
CA THR A 155 1.31 7.89 -9.63
C THR A 155 1.02 9.14 -10.48
N LEU A 156 2.04 9.72 -11.13
CA LEU A 156 1.87 10.89 -11.98
C LEU A 156 1.07 10.58 -13.26
N ASN A 157 1.28 9.40 -13.85
CA ASN A 157 0.50 8.96 -15.01
C ASN A 157 -0.97 8.75 -14.65
N MET A 158 -1.27 8.14 -13.49
CA MET A 158 -2.64 7.99 -12.99
C MET A 158 -3.33 9.36 -12.84
N ASN A 159 -2.63 10.33 -12.26
CA ASN A 159 -3.14 11.69 -12.09
C ASN A 159 -3.38 12.41 -13.44
N GLY A 160 -2.53 12.16 -14.44
CA GLY A 160 -2.68 12.75 -15.78
C GLY A 160 -3.88 12.20 -16.57
N MET A 161 -4.45 11.06 -16.15
CA MET A 161 -5.64 10.47 -16.78
C MET A 161 -6.96 11.05 -16.22
N ASP A 162 -6.91 11.75 -15.08
CA ASP A 162 -8.10 12.32 -14.41
C ASP A 162 -8.48 13.72 -14.92
N GLU A 163 -7.72 14.28 -15.88
CA GLU A 163 -8.10 15.49 -16.63
C GLU A 163 -8.90 15.15 -17.89
N GLN A 164 -10.18 14.74 -17.74
CA GLN A 164 -11.18 14.71 -18.81
C GLN A 164 -12.57 15.11 -18.32
#